data_AF-A0ABD3UH86-F1
#
_entry.id   AF-A0ABD3UH86-F1
#
_cell.length_a   1.000
_cell.length_b   1.000
_cell.length_c   1.000
_cell.angle_alpha   90.00
_cell.angle_beta   90.00
_cell.angle_gamma   90.00
#
_symmetry.space_group_name_H-M   'P 1'
#
loop_
_entity.id
_entity.type
_entity.pdbx_description
1 polymer ?
#
loop_
_entity_poly.entity_id
_entity_poly.type
_entity_poly.pdbx_seq_one_letter_code
_entity_poly.pdbx_strand_id
1 'polypeptide(L)' 'INECLLGSGPCENGGTCTDTFGSYVCTCPNGLTGPTCSIDVNECLQDVCRNGGTCRNTFGSYSCICPQGFTGLNCQQ' A
#
# COMPACT_ATOMS: atom_id res chain seq x y z
N ILE A 1 -7.94 3.43 28.16
CA ILE A 1 -7.99 4.57 27.21
C ILE A 1 -8.19 3.96 25.84
N ASN A 2 -8.95 4.59 24.95
CA ASN A 2 -9.10 4.09 23.59
C ASN A 2 -8.43 5.08 22.64
N GLU A 3 -7.28 4.70 22.11
CA GLU A 3 -6.46 5.54 21.26
C GLU A 3 -7.12 5.81 19.89
N CYS A 4 -7.99 4.91 19.42
CA CYS A 4 -8.74 5.09 18.17
C CYS A 4 -9.75 6.24 18.23
N LEU A 5 -10.15 6.68 19.42
CA LEU A 5 -11.09 7.79 19.61
C LEU A 5 -10.37 9.14 19.84
N LEU A 6 -9.04 9.17 19.83
CA LEU A 6 -8.26 10.39 20.01
C LEU A 6 -8.10 11.12 18.66
N GLY A 7 -8.69 12.32 18.54
CA GLY A 7 -8.56 13.15 17.34
C GLY A 7 -9.11 12.47 16.08
N SER A 8 -8.29 12.38 15.03
CA SER A 8 -8.61 11.64 13.79
C SER A 8 -8.34 10.13 13.88
N GLY A 9 -7.94 9.63 15.06
CA GLY A 9 -7.35 8.31 15.21
C GLY A 9 -5.90 8.25 14.72
N PRO A 10 -5.14 7.22 15.13
CA PRO A 10 -3.71 7.11 14.80
C PRO A 10 -3.43 6.50 13.43
N CYS A 11 -4.42 5.87 12.78
CA CYS A 11 -4.24 5.21 11.49
C CYS A 11 -4.55 6.17 10.34
N GLU A 12 -3.57 6.37 9.46
CA GLU A 12 -3.68 7.25 8.30
C GLU A 12 -4.12 6.48 7.04
N ASN A 13 -4.39 7.22 5.97
CA ASN A 13 -4.56 6.68 4.61
C ASN A 13 -5.59 5.55 4.46
N GLY A 14 -6.67 5.60 5.25
CA GLY A 14 -7.73 4.58 5.24
C GLY A 14 -7.41 3.33 6.08
N GLY A 15 -6.37 3.37 6.91
CA GLY A 15 -6.09 2.33 7.89
C GLY A 15 -7.20 2.20 8.93
N THR A 16 -7.51 0.96 9.33
CA THR A 16 -8.52 0.67 10.37
C THR A 16 -7.86 0.55 11.73
N CYS A 17 -8.27 1.40 12.67
CA CYS A 17 -7.77 1.35 14.05
C CYS A 17 -8.50 0.30 14.88
N THR A 18 -7.74 -0.54 15.58
CA THR A 18 -8.25 -1.46 16.59
C THR A 18 -7.58 -1.18 17.92
N ASP A 19 -8.40 -0.88 18.92
CA ASP A 19 -7.97 -0.65 20.30
C ASP A 19 -7.49 -1.96 20.94
N THR A 20 -6.40 -1.92 21.69
CA THR A 20 -5.83 -3.10 22.37
C THR A 20 -5.47 -2.76 23.82
N PHE A 21 -5.20 -3.77 24.65
CA PHE A 21 -4.88 -3.50 26.04
C PHE A 21 -3.54 -2.74 26.18
N GLY A 22 -3.62 -1.44 26.44
CA GLY A 22 -2.47 -0.55 26.65
C GLY A 22 -1.83 0.00 25.36
N SER A 23 -2.44 -0.20 24.20
CA SER A 23 -1.97 0.32 22.91
C SER A 23 -3.05 0.23 21.82
N TYR A 24 -2.68 0.46 20.57
CA TYR A 24 -3.53 0.26 19.40
C TYR A 24 -2.80 -0.49 18.29
N VAL A 25 -3.56 -1.04 17.35
CA VAL A 25 -3.04 -1.64 16.12
C VAL A 25 -3.78 -1.06 14.92
N CYS A 26 -3.02 -0.64 13.91
CA CYS A 26 -3.56 -0.23 12.62
C CYS A 26 -3.52 -1.38 11.62
N THR A 27 -4.66 -1.68 11.01
CA THR A 27 -4.75 -2.56 9.84
C THR A 27 -4.70 -1.72 8.59
N CYS A 28 -3.61 -1.81 7.84
CA CYS A 28 -3.39 -0.99 6.66
C CYS A 28 -4.05 -1.58 5.40
N PRO A 29 -4.53 -0.72 4.48
CA PRO A 29 -4.94 -1.18 3.16
C PRO A 29 -3.74 -1.72 2.37
N ASN A 30 -4.01 -2.49 1.32
CA ASN A 30 -2.97 -2.99 0.42
C ASN A 30 -2.15 -1.82 -0.15
N GLY A 31 -0.83 -2.02 -0.25
CA GLY A 31 0.12 -1.01 -0.72
C GLY A 31 0.66 -0.08 0.37
N LEU A 32 0.14 -0.15 1.61
CA LEU A 32 0.62 0.67 2.73
C LEU A 32 1.05 -0.20 3.93
N THR A 33 1.98 0.32 4.72
CA THR A 33 2.56 -0.37 5.87
C THR A 33 2.99 0.61 6.98
N GLY A 34 3.59 0.07 8.03
CA GLY A 34 4.01 0.81 9.22
C GLY A 34 2.95 0.88 10.32
N PRO A 35 3.31 1.42 11.49
CA PRO A 35 2.44 1.45 12.67
C PRO A 35 1.17 2.29 12.47
N THR A 36 1.20 3.26 11.56
CA THR A 36 0.11 4.20 11.28
C THR A 36 -0.35 4.16 9.83
N CYS A 37 0.10 3.19 9.02
CA CYS A 37 -0.21 3.12 7.58
C CYS A 37 0.27 4.33 6.76
N SER A 38 1.35 4.98 7.21
CA SER A 38 1.96 6.14 6.55
C SER A 38 3.11 5.77 5.62
N ILE A 39 3.54 4.51 5.62
CA ILE A 39 4.69 4.04 4.84
C ILE A 39 4.17 3.37 3.58
N ASP A 40 4.66 3.84 2.43
CA ASP A 40 4.37 3.25 1.13
C ASP A 40 5.13 1.95 0.91
N VAL A 41 4.45 0.91 0.43
CA VAL A 41 5.09 -0.35 0.03
C VAL A 41 5.59 -0.19 -1.40
N ASN A 42 6.87 -0.45 -1.64
CA ASN A 42 7.40 -0.42 -3.01
C ASN A 42 7.18 -1.77 -3.71
N GLU A 43 6.09 -1.91 -4.46
CA GLU A 43 5.79 -3.16 -5.16
C GLU A 43 6.76 -3.46 -6.31
N CYS A 44 7.50 -2.46 -6.80
CA CYS A 44 8.49 -2.66 -7.85
C CYS A 44 9.69 -3.49 -7.41
N LEU A 45 9.91 -3.69 -6.10
CA LEU A 45 10.94 -4.59 -5.59
C LEU A 45 10.60 -6.08 -5.82
N GLN A 46 9.39 -6.40 -6.25
CA GLN A 46 8.95 -7.77 -6.51
C GLN A 46 8.89 -8.15 -8.00
N ASP A 47 9.43 -7.31 -8.90
CA ASP A 47 9.42 -7.54 -10.36
C ASP A 47 8.03 -7.90 -10.91
N VAL A 48 7.03 -7.11 -10.51
CA VAL A 48 5.60 -7.34 -10.83
C VAL A 48 5.28 -7.14 -12.32
N CYS A 49 5.99 -6.23 -12.99
CA CYS A 49 5.78 -5.97 -14.42
C CYS A 49 6.44 -7.05 -15.29
N ARG A 50 5.65 -7.68 -16.16
CA ARG A 50 6.08 -8.75 -17.06
C ARG A 50 6.51 -8.21 -18.42
N ASN A 51 7.08 -9.11 -19.23
CA ASN A 51 7.39 -8.86 -20.65
C ASN A 51 8.27 -7.62 -20.90
N GLY A 52 9.17 -7.29 -19.96
CA GLY A 52 10.04 -6.12 -20.06
C GLY A 52 9.35 -4.79 -19.74
N GLY A 53 8.19 -4.82 -19.06
CA GLY A 53 7.52 -3.62 -18.58
C GLY A 53 8.32 -2.89 -17.49
N THR A 54 8.31 -1.56 -17.56
CA THR A 54 8.98 -0.71 -16.56
C THR A 54 8.03 -0.47 -15.40
N CYS A 55 8.43 -0.88 -14.19
CA CYS A 55 7.65 -0.64 -12.99
C CYS A 55 7.86 0.79 -12.48
N ARG A 56 6.77 1.45 -12.09
CA ARG A 56 6.77 2.73 -11.39
C ARG A 56 5.93 2.61 -10.12
N ASN A 57 6.62 2.74 -8.99
CA ASN A 57 5.99 2.77 -7.67
C ASN A 57 5.16 4.04 -7.51
N THR A 58 4.00 3.93 -6.87
CA THR A 58 3.09 5.04 -6.60
C THR A 58 2.55 4.91 -5.18
N PHE A 59 2.03 5.99 -4.61
CA PHE A 59 1.56 5.92 -3.22
C PHE A 59 0.35 4.96 -3.08
N GLY A 60 0.53 3.87 -2.34
CA GLY A 60 -0.44 2.82 -2.09
C GLY A 60 -0.67 1.86 -3.26
N SER A 61 0.15 1.89 -4.32
CA SER A 61 -0.01 1.06 -5.51
C SER A 61 1.19 1.12 -6.45
N TYR A 62 1.11 0.48 -7.61
CA TYR A 62 2.10 0.60 -8.67
C TYR A 62 1.46 0.76 -10.05
N SER A 63 2.29 1.14 -11.02
CA SER A 63 1.91 1.16 -12.43
C SER A 63 3.01 0.54 -13.28
N CYS A 64 2.63 -0.31 -14.23
CA CYS A 64 3.55 -0.85 -15.22
C CYS A 64 3.40 -0.11 -16.55
N ILE A 65 4.54 0.34 -17.10
CA ILE A 65 4.61 0.90 -18.45
C ILE A 65 4.94 -0.25 -19.39
N CYS A 66 3.97 -0.65 -20.19
CA CYS A 66 4.09 -1.82 -21.06
C CYS A 66 4.78 -1.49 -22.38
N PRO A 67 5.66 -2.38 -22.89
CA PRO A 67 6.20 -2.25 -24.24
C PRO A 67 5.10 -2.41 -25.29
N GLN A 68 5.39 -1.98 -26.52
CA GLN A 68 4.44 -2.06 -27.63
C GLN A 68 3.98 -3.51 -27.84
N GLY A 69 2.66 -3.71 -27.88
CA GLY A 69 2.03 -5.02 -28.06
C GLY A 69 1.67 -5.75 -26.77
N PHE A 70 2.06 -5.23 -25.59
CA PHE A 70 1.66 -5.76 -24.30
C PHE A 70 0.70 -4.84 -23.55
N THR A 71 -0.19 -5.44 -22.77
CA THR A 71 -1.28 -4.80 -22.04
C THR A 71 -1.59 -5.51 -20.72
N GLY A 72 -2.55 -4.97 -19.96
CA GLY A 72 -2.89 -5.45 -18.62
C GLY A 72 -2.08 -4.77 -17.51
N LEU A 73 -2.53 -4.91 -16.26
CA LEU A 73 -1.93 -4.24 -15.09
C LEU A 73 -0.43 -4.53 -14.95
N ASN A 74 -0.02 -5.76 -15.28
CA ASN A 74 1.34 -6.25 -15.17
C ASN A 74 1.98 -6.49 -16.54
N CYS A 75 1.46 -5.92 -17.63
CA CYS A 75 1.94 -6.15 -19.00
C CYS A 75 1.93 -7.63 -19.41
N GLN A 76 0.99 -8.41 -18.88
CA GLN A 76 0.95 -9.86 -19.05
C GLN A 76 0.13 -10.33 -20.27
N GLN A 77 -0.59 -9.43 -20.94
CA GLN A 77 -1.49 -9.73 -22.06
C GLN A 77 -0.93 -9.21 -23.38
#